data_AF-A0A7K1YFD2-F1
#
_entry.id   AF-A0A7K1YFD2-F1
#
_cell.length_a   1.000
_cell.length_b   1.000
_cell.length_c   1.000
_cell.angle_alpha   90.00
_cell.angle_beta   90.00
_cell.angle_gamma   90.00
#
_symmetry.space_group_name_H-M   'P 1'
#
loop_
_entity.id
_entity.type
_entity.pdbx_description
1 polymer ?
#
loop_
_entity_poly.entity_id
_entity_poly.type
_entity_poly.pdbx_seq_one_letter_code
_entity_poly.pdbx_strand_id
1 'polypeptide(L)' 'MKRSANRADISRKTGISTTRLSRLVTEPNSNLRADELYLIALAINVDPCEVQKELFNNLKLEEL' A
#
# COMPACT_ATOMS: atom_id res chain seq x y z
N MET A 1 -16.04 -7.18 0.91
CA MET A 1 -15.25 -7.85 1.97
C MET A 1 -14.36 -6.81 2.65
N LYS A 2 -14.76 -6.27 3.81
CA LYS A 2 -13.86 -5.42 4.61
C LYS A 2 -13.02 -6.36 5.49
N ARG A 3 -11.87 -6.81 4.99
CA ARG A 3 -10.83 -7.32 5.89
C ARG A 3 -10.37 -6.11 6.69
N SER A 4 -10.81 -5.99 7.94
CA SER A 4 -10.27 -4.99 8.87
C SER A 4 -8.81 -5.35 9.14
N ALA A 5 -7.94 -4.99 8.20
CA ALA A 5 -6.51 -5.22 8.31
C ALA A 5 -5.99 -4.32 9.42
N ASN A 6 -5.72 -4.92 10.58
CA ASN A 6 -5.26 -4.20 11.75
C ASN A 6 -3.86 -3.63 11.47
N ARG A 7 -3.67 -2.32 11.67
CA ARG A 7 -2.39 -1.64 11.43
C ARG A 7 -1.24 -2.29 12.20
N ALA A 8 -1.53 -2.83 13.38
CA ALA A 8 -0.56 -3.56 14.20
C ALA A 8 -0.10 -4.87 13.54
N ASP A 9 -1.02 -5.59 12.89
CA ASP A 9 -0.71 -6.87 12.23
C ASP A 9 0.04 -6.64 10.92
N ILE A 10 -0.34 -5.60 10.15
CA ILE A 10 0.41 -5.19 8.97
C ILE A 10 1.82 -4.80 9.40
N SER A 11 1.98 -3.93 10.41
CA SER A 11 3.28 -3.48 10.89
C SER A 11 4.20 -4.64 11.29
N ARG A 12 3.67 -5.66 11.97
CA ARG A 12 4.42 -6.87 12.37
C ARG A 12 4.87 -7.70 11.17
N LYS A 13 4.03 -7.83 10.14
CA LYS A 13 4.29 -8.65 8.95
C LYS A 13 5.19 -7.96 7.92
N THR A 14 5.06 -6.64 7.79
CA THR A 14 5.77 -5.85 6.77
C THR A 14 7.02 -5.18 7.31
N GLY A 15 7.20 -5.10 8.64
CA GLY A 15 8.27 -4.32 9.25
C GLY A 15 8.08 -2.81 9.13
N ILE A 16 6.99 -2.34 8.52
CA ILE A 16 6.67 -0.92 8.38
C ILE A 16 6.15 -0.42 9.73
N SER A 17 6.68 0.68 10.24
CA SER A 17 6.22 1.25 11.50
C SER A 17 4.75 1.70 11.42
N THR A 18 4.04 1.59 12.54
CA THR A 18 2.65 2.07 12.65
C THR A 18 2.53 3.57 12.33
N THR A 19 3.54 4.37 12.69
CA THR A 19 3.65 5.78 12.34
C THR A 19 3.76 6.00 10.83
N ARG A 20 4.57 5.20 10.12
CA ARG A 20 4.69 5.28 8.66
C ARG A 20 3.39 4.88 7.97
N LEU A 21 2.76 3.80 8.41
CA LEU A 21 1.42 3.40 7.93
C LEU A 21 0.39 4.51 8.15
N SER A 22 0.44 5.20 9.29
CA SER A 22 -0.45 6.33 9.55
C SER A 22 -0.18 7.50 8.60
N ARG A 23 1.09 7.87 8.38
CA ARG A 23 1.45 8.91 7.39
C ARG A 23 0.98 8.56 5.99
N LEU A 24 1.11 7.29 5.56
CA LEU A 24 0.63 6.82 4.26
C LEU A 24 -0.89 7.03 4.07
N VAL A 25 -1.66 7.03 5.15
CA VAL A 25 -3.12 7.25 5.11
C VAL A 25 -3.47 8.74 5.25
N THR A 26 -2.72 9.49 6.06
CA THR A 26 -3.06 10.89 6.40
C THR A 26 -2.40 11.93 5.51
N GLU A 27 -1.26 11.63 4.91
CA GLU A 27 -0.51 12.54 4.04
C GLU A 27 -0.71 12.15 2.56
N PRO A 28 -1.53 12.89 1.80
CA PRO A 28 -1.77 12.59 0.39
C PRO A 28 -0.52 12.73 -0.49
N ASN A 29 0.49 13.48 -0.05
CA ASN A 29 1.78 13.64 -0.72
C ASN A 29 2.83 12.61 -0.28
N SER A 30 2.45 11.63 0.55
CA SER A 30 3.39 10.59 0.94
C SER A 30 3.58 9.63 -0.22
N ASN A 31 4.81 9.56 -0.73
CA ASN A 31 5.15 8.57 -1.74
C ASN A 31 5.15 7.18 -1.10
N LEU A 32 4.20 6.34 -1.51
CA LEU A 32 4.19 4.91 -1.20
C LEU A 32 5.27 4.24 -2.04
N ARG A 33 6.29 3.67 -1.40
CA ARG A 33 7.34 2.96 -2.13
C ARG A 33 6.80 1.62 -2.64
N ALA A 34 7.36 1.13 -3.74
CA ALA A 34 6.92 -0.12 -4.36
C ALA A 34 7.13 -1.34 -3.45
N ASP A 35 8.21 -1.37 -2.67
CA ASP A 35 8.49 -2.38 -1.65
C ASP A 35 7.45 -2.34 -0.51
N GLU A 36 7.08 -1.15 -0.03
CA GLU A 36 6.04 -0.98 0.98
C GLU A 36 4.68 -1.51 0.48
N LEU A 37 4.28 -1.15 -0.75
CA LEU A 37 3.06 -1.67 -1.38
C LEU A 37 3.09 -3.20 -1.47
N TYR A 38 4.22 -3.75 -1.92
CA TYR A 38 4.38 -5.19 -2.10
C TYR A 38 4.21 -5.94 -0.77
N LEU A 39 4.88 -5.47 0.29
CA LEU A 39 4.77 -6.09 1.62
C LEU A 39 3.36 -5.94 2.20
N ILE A 40 2.72 -4.77 2.05
CA ILE A 40 1.35 -4.55 2.51
C ILE A 40 0.38 -5.50 1.81
N ALA A 41 0.49 -5.65 0.49
CA ALA A 41 -0.33 -6.56 -0.30
C ALA A 41 -0.15 -8.02 0.16
N LEU A 42 1.09 -8.47 0.35
CA LEU A 42 1.38 -9.79 0.93
C LEU A 42 0.79 -9.96 2.33
N ALA A 43 0.88 -8.94 3.19
CA ALA A 43 0.37 -8.99 4.56
C ALA A 43 -1.17 -9.16 4.63
N ILE A 44 -1.89 -8.62 3.64
CA ILE A 44 -3.35 -8.76 3.51
C ILE A 44 -3.78 -9.98 2.68
N ASN A 45 -2.82 -10.76 2.15
CA ASN A 45 -3.01 -11.87 1.20
C ASN A 45 -3.73 -11.44 -0.08
N VAL A 46 -3.29 -10.35 -0.69
CA VAL A 46 -3.72 -9.87 -2.00
C VAL A 46 -2.51 -9.81 -2.92
N ASP A 47 -2.71 -10.05 -4.20
CA ASP A 47 -1.64 -9.96 -5.18
C ASP A 47 -1.14 -8.49 -5.31
N PRO A 48 0.17 -8.24 -5.15
CA PRO A 48 0.74 -6.89 -5.27
C PRO A 48 0.47 -6.21 -6.60
N CYS A 49 0.44 -6.96 -7.71
CA CYS A 49 0.12 -6.42 -9.03
C CYS A 49 -1.35 -6.02 -9.14
N GLU A 50 -2.28 -6.72 -8.48
CA GLU A 50 -3.69 -6.29 -8.43
C GLU A 50 -3.82 -4.96 -7.69
N VAL A 51 -3.17 -4.83 -6.52
CA VAL A 51 -3.16 -3.58 -5.74
C VAL A 51 -2.55 -2.44 -6.54
N GLN A 52 -1.44 -2.69 -7.25
CA GLN A 52 -0.80 -1.69 -8.10
C GLN A 52 -1.72 -1.24 -9.23
N LYS A 53 -2.36 -2.18 -9.94
CA LYS A 53 -3.29 -1.85 -11.02
C LYS A 53 -4.48 -1.05 -10.52
N GLU A 54 -5.00 -1.36 -9.34
CA GLU A 54 -6.13 -0.64 -8.75
C GLU A 54 -5.74 0.78 -8.31
N LEU A 55 -4.56 0.97 -7.72
CA LEU A 55 -4.05 2.27 -7.28
C LEU A 55 -3.63 3.19 -8.43
N PHE A 56 -3.03 2.62 -9.48
CA PHE A 56 -2.44 3.37 -10.58
C PHE A 56 -3.23 3.26 -11.91
N ASN A 57 -4.48 2.79 -11.88
CA ASN A 57 -5.32 2.66 -13.08
C ASN A 57 -5.52 3.97 -13.87
N ASN A 58 -5.37 5.11 -13.21
CA ASN A 58 -5.55 6.43 -13.80
C ASN A 58 -4.26 7.01 -14.40
N LEU A 59 -3.11 6.39 -14.13
CA LEU A 59 -1.86 6.83 -14.74
C LEU A 59 -1.86 6.42 -16.21
N LYS A 60 -1.59 7.42 -17.06
CA LYS A 60 -1.40 7.23 -18.49
C LYS A 60 -0.05 7.83 -18.86
N LEU A 61 0.57 7.26 -19.88
CA LEU A 61 1.72 7.88 -20.51
C LEU A 61 1.22 9.14 -21.21
N GLU A 62 1.90 10.27 -20.98
CA GLU A 62 1.74 11.42 -21.85
C GLU A 62 2.47 11.10 -23.15
N GLU A 63 1.75 11.05 -24.26
CA GLU A 63 2.37 11.03 -25.59
C GLU A 63 3.03 12.40 -25.81
N LEU A 64 4.36 12.39 -25.94
CA LEU A 64 5.19 13.55 -26.28
C LEU A 64 5.02 13.94 -27.75
#